data_AF-A0A498LTF9-F1
#
_entry.id   AF-A0A498LTF9-F1
#
_cell.length_a   1.000
_cell.length_b   1.000
_cell.length_c   1.000
_cell.angle_alpha   90.00
_cell.angle_beta   90.00
_cell.angle_gamma   90.00
#
_symmetry.space_group_name_H-M   'P 1'
#
loop_
_entity.id
_entity.type
_entity.pdbx_description
1 polymer ?
#
loop_
_entity_poly.entity_id
_entity_poly.type
_entity_poly.pdbx_seq_one_letter_code
_entity_poly.pdbx_strand_id
1 'polypeptide(L)'
;MTSLTSLEGRHRCLVEIEEGELTGQQLTLHSTAVARTSFAKQPYVQQISRHIQLKPDGRLEQTVSMALEGQPLTQHLHITYRRTD
;
A
#
# COMPACT_ATOMS: atom_id res chain seq x y z
N MET A 1 -6.47 17.10 10.56
CA MET A 1 -6.14 16.29 9.37
C MET A 1 -4.78 15.69 9.66
N THR A 2 -4.72 14.39 9.93
CA THR A 2 -3.46 13.70 10.27
C THR A 2 -2.88 13.15 8.98
N SER A 3 -1.81 13.75 8.48
CA SER A 3 -1.08 13.22 7.33
C SER A 3 -0.11 12.13 7.82
N LEU A 4 -0.16 10.96 7.21
CA LEU A 4 0.71 9.83 7.53
C LEU A 4 1.63 9.55 6.34
N THR A 5 2.93 9.45 6.59
CA THR A 5 3.91 9.05 5.59
C THR A 5 4.45 7.67 5.94
N SER A 6 4.33 6.71 5.01
CA SER A 6 4.94 5.38 5.14
C SER A 6 6.11 5.23 4.16
N LEU A 7 7.20 4.62 4.61
CA LEU A 7 8.36 4.27 3.78
C LEU A 7 8.57 2.75 3.86
N GLU A 8 8.34 2.04 2.76
CA GLU A 8 8.48 0.58 2.69
C GLU A 8 9.56 0.18 1.68
N GLY A 9 10.45 -0.74 2.08
CA GLY A 9 11.39 -1.42 1.18
C GLY A 9 10.88 -2.82 0.83
N ARG A 10 10.64 -3.10 -0.46
CA ARG A 10 10.09 -4.39 -0.91
C ARG A 10 11.17 -5.31 -1.50
N HIS A 11 10.95 -6.62 -1.42
CA HIS A 11 11.79 -7.66 -2.02
C HIS A 11 12.04 -7.49 -3.54
N ARG A 12 11.32 -6.59 -4.22
CA ARG A 12 11.54 -6.21 -5.63
C ARG A 12 12.51 -5.03 -5.81
N CYS A 13 13.26 -4.66 -4.77
CA CYS A 13 14.19 -3.52 -4.80
C CYS A 13 13.48 -2.21 -5.17
N LEU A 14 12.33 -1.99 -4.53
CA LEU A 14 11.46 -0.82 -4.67
C LEU A 14 11.36 -0.11 -3.31
N VAL A 15 11.33 1.21 -3.35
CA VAL A 15 10.98 2.09 -2.24
C VAL A 15 9.76 2.92 -2.64
N GLU A 16 8.79 3.02 -1.74
CA GLU A 16 7.56 3.81 -1.93
C GLU A 16 7.40 4.84 -0.80
N ILE A 17 6.95 6.04 -1.15
CA ILE A 17 6.42 7.05 -0.24
C ILE A 17 4.91 7.08 -0.47
N GLU A 18 4.13 6.80 0.57
CA GLU A 18 2.68 6.85 0.53
C GLU A 18 2.15 7.95 1.44
N GLU A 19 1.13 8.67 0.98
CA GLU A 19 0.41 9.69 1.75
C GLU A 19 -1.11 9.47 1.64
N GLY A 20 -1.84 9.95 2.63
CA GLY A 20 -3.30 9.90 2.63
C GLY A 20 -3.89 10.23 3.99
N GLU A 21 -5.05 9.66 4.27
CA GLU A 21 -5.92 10.08 5.36
C GLU A 21 -6.43 8.92 6.20
N LEU A 22 -6.62 9.19 7.49
CA LEU A 22 -7.32 8.33 8.43
C LEU A 22 -8.73 8.87 8.65
N THR A 23 -9.74 8.12 8.22
CA THR A 23 -11.15 8.40 8.47
C THR A 23 -11.75 7.31 9.35
N GLY A 24 -12.08 7.66 10.60
CA GLY A 24 -12.55 6.69 11.58
C GLY A 24 -11.51 5.60 11.85
N GLN A 25 -11.80 4.38 11.43
CA GLN A 25 -10.91 3.22 11.57
C GLN A 25 -10.31 2.76 10.22
N GLN A 26 -10.44 3.60 9.18
CA GLN A 26 -9.90 3.35 7.84
C GLN A 26 -8.74 4.29 7.53
N LEU A 27 -7.59 3.73 7.23
CA LEU A 27 -6.46 4.43 6.65
C LEU A 27 -6.43 4.15 5.14
N THR A 28 -6.51 5.22 4.34
CA THR A 28 -6.38 5.18 2.89
C THR A 28 -5.12 5.91 2.46
N LEU A 29 -4.25 5.22 1.75
CA LEU A 29 -2.95 5.72 1.28
C LEU A 29 -2.79 5.54 -0.23
N HIS A 30 -2.06 6.47 -0.84
CA HIS A 30 -1.65 6.42 -2.24
C HIS A 30 -0.17 6.79 -2.34
N SER A 31 0.57 6.10 -3.22
CA SER A 31 1.96 6.41 -3.47
C SER A 31 2.11 7.80 -4.12
N THR A 32 2.88 8.69 -3.50
CA THR A 32 3.29 9.98 -4.06
C THR A 32 4.64 9.88 -4.75
N ALA A 33 5.51 8.95 -4.33
CA ALA A 33 6.76 8.63 -5.00
C ALA A 33 7.03 7.12 -4.98
N VAL A 34 7.58 6.61 -6.09
CA VAL A 34 7.98 5.21 -6.24
C VAL A 34 9.35 5.19 -6.92
N ALA A 35 10.36 4.70 -6.21
CA ALA A 35 11.74 4.62 -6.70
C ALA A 35 12.22 3.17 -6.72
N ARG A 36 13.05 2.82 -7.71
CA ARG A 36 13.56 1.47 -7.90
C ARG A 36 15.06 1.48 -8.19
N THR A 37 15.71 0.37 -7.87
CA THR A 37 17.06 0.10 -8.35
C THR A 37 17.07 -0.13 -9.87
N SER A 38 18.21 0.11 -10.53
CA SER A 38 18.37 0.00 -11.98
C SER A 38 18.16 -1.41 -12.53
N PHE A 39 18.32 -2.43 -11.68
CA PHE A 39 18.17 -3.86 -12.02
C PHE A 39 16.85 -4.45 -11.51
N ALA A 40 15.89 -3.62 -11.11
CA ALA A 40 14.55 -4.10 -10.76
C ALA A 40 13.91 -4.83 -11.95
N LYS A 41 13.11 -5.86 -11.68
CA LYS A 41 12.47 -6.67 -12.72
C LYS A 41 11.28 -5.93 -13.33
N GLN A 42 11.19 -5.95 -14.66
CA GLN A 42 10.02 -5.48 -15.43
C GLN A 42 8.86 -6.50 -15.43
N PRO A 43 7.59 -6.06 -15.61
CA PRO A 43 7.16 -4.66 -15.74
C PRO A 43 7.24 -3.91 -14.40
N TYR A 44 7.52 -2.60 -14.47
CA TYR A 44 7.73 -1.79 -13.28
C TYR A 44 6.42 -1.38 -12.62
N VAL A 45 6.44 -1.34 -11.29
CA VAL A 45 5.37 -0.72 -10.51
C VAL A 45 5.44 0.79 -10.68
N GLN A 46 4.30 1.42 -10.94
CA GLN A 46 4.15 2.86 -11.09
C GLN A 46 3.32 3.49 -9.98
N GLN A 47 2.30 2.78 -9.50
CA GLN A 47 1.42 3.27 -8.44
C GLN A 47 1.09 2.15 -7.46
N ILE A 48 0.97 2.52 -6.20
CA ILE A 48 0.52 1.66 -5.11
C ILE A 48 -0.56 2.42 -4.35
N SER A 49 -1.61 1.71 -3.95
CA SER A 49 -2.62 2.23 -3.04
C SER A 49 -2.91 1.18 -1.98
N ARG A 50 -3.17 1.65 -0.76
CA ARG A 50 -3.38 0.80 0.39
C ARG A 50 -4.59 1.25 1.19
N HIS A 51 -5.46 0.30 1.47
CA HIS A 51 -6.57 0.48 2.39
C HIS A 51 -6.38 -0.44 3.57
N ILE A 52 -6.26 0.14 4.76
CA ILE A 52 -6.15 -0.58 6.02
C ILE A 52 -7.37 -0.23 6.87
N GLN A 53 -8.12 -1.23 7.32
CA GLN A 53 -9.35 -1.05 8.09
C GLN A 53 -9.33 -1.92 9.33
N LEU A 54 -9.52 -1.32 10.50
CA LEU A 54 -9.86 -2.06 11.71
C LEU A 54 -11.36 -2.35 11.71
N LYS A 55 -11.73 -3.62 11.60
CA LYS A 55 -13.12 -4.07 11.61
C LYS A 55 -13.70 -4.03 13.03
N PRO A 56 -15.04 -3.92 13.19
CA PRO A 56 -15.70 -3.93 14.50
C PRO A 56 -15.43 -5.18 15.34
N ASP A 57 -15.11 -6.30 14.70
CA ASP A 57 -14.76 -7.57 15.36
C ASP A 57 -13.26 -7.65 15.77
N GLY A 58 -12.53 -6.55 15.63
CA GLY A 58 -11.12 -6.44 16.02
C GLY A 58 -10.13 -6.99 15.01
N ARG A 59 -10.57 -7.47 13.84
CA ARG A 59 -9.67 -7.88 12.75
C ARG A 59 -9.15 -6.67 11.98
N LEU A 60 -7.89 -6.70 11.56
CA LEU A 60 -7.31 -5.69 10.68
C LEU A 60 -7.33 -6.21 9.24
N GLU A 61 -8.04 -5.55 8.35
CA GLU A 61 -8.00 -5.86 6.92
C GLU A 61 -7.05 -4.91 6.20
N GLN A 62 -6.25 -5.45 5.28
CA GLN A 62 -5.41 -4.68 4.40
C GLN A 62 -5.64 -5.12 2.96
N THR A 63 -5.97 -4.15 2.10
CA THR A 63 -5.99 -4.31 0.65
C THR A 63 -4.88 -3.47 0.05
N VAL A 64 -4.06 -4.07 -0.80
CA VAL A 64 -3.03 -3.38 -1.59
C VAL A 64 -3.42 -3.49 -3.06
N SER A 65 -3.55 -2.34 -3.71
CA SER A 65 -3.72 -2.23 -5.15
C SER A 65 -2.44 -1.72 -5.79
N MET A 66 -2.14 -2.21 -6.99
CA MET A 66 -0.90 -1.91 -7.69
C MET A 66 -1.17 -1.69 -9.17
N ALA A 67 -0.53 -0.68 -9.75
CA ALA A 67 -0.52 -0.42 -11.18
C ALA A 67 0.90 -0.68 -11.70
N LEU A 68 0.99 -1.52 -12.73
CA LEU A 68 2.22 -1.71 -13.51
C LEU A 68 2.24 -0.70 -14.66
N GLU A 69 3.40 -0.49 -15.27
CA GLU A 69 3.54 0.35 -16.46
C GLU A 69 2.54 -0.03 -17.56
N GLY A 70 1.73 0.95 -17.98
CA GLY A 70 0.68 0.77 -19.00
C GLY A 70 -0.57 0.02 -18.53
N GLN A 71 -0.69 -0.34 -17.26
CA GLN A 71 -1.82 -1.09 -16.71
C GLN A 71 -2.60 -0.25 -15.68
N PRO A 72 -3.93 -0.43 -15.56
CA PRO A 72 -4.71 0.25 -14.54
C PRO A 72 -4.35 -0.25 -13.13
N LEU A 73 -4.67 0.56 -12.12
CA LEU A 73 -4.56 0.17 -10.72
C LEU A 73 -5.56 -0.97 -10.43
N THR A 74 -5.04 -2.13 -10.03
CA THR A 74 -5.85 -3.32 -9.74
C THR A 74 -5.50 -3.88 -8.36
N GLN A 75 -6.45 -4.57 -7.73
CA GLN A 75 -6.20 -5.22 -6.44
C GLN A 75 -5.14 -6.31 -6.61
N HIS A 76 -4.03 -6.19 -5.88
CA HIS A 76 -2.94 -7.16 -5.90
C HIS A 76 -2.99 -8.11 -4.70
N LEU A 77 -3.22 -7.58 -3.50
CA LEU A 77 -3.25 -8.34 -2.26
C LEU A 77 -4.46 -7.96 -1.43
N HIS A 78 -5.01 -8.94 -0.72
CA HIS A 78 -5.97 -8.74 0.36
C HIS A 78 -5.62 -9.69 1.50
N ILE A 79 -5.48 -9.15 2.71
CA ILE A 79 -5.05 -9.90 3.89
C ILE A 79 -5.92 -9.47 5.08
N THR A 80 -6.29 -10.43 5.92
CA THR A 80 -6.95 -10.18 7.21
C THR A 80 -6.06 -10.67 8.34
N TYR A 81 -5.66 -9.77 9.23
CA TYR A 81 -4.91 -10.07 10.44
C TYR A 81 -5.85 -10.22 11.62
N ARG A 82 -5.52 -11.14 12.51
CA ARG A 82 -6.12 -11.23 13.85
C ARG A 82 -5.14 -10.65 14.85
N ARG A 83 -5.65 -9.91 15.83
CA ARG A 83 -4.83 -9.48 16.96
C ARG A 83 -4.38 -10.72 17.72
N THR A 84 -3.07 -10.86 17.90
CA THR A 84 -2.47 -11.82 18.83
C THR A 84 -2.03 -11.07 20.08
N ASP A 85 -2.10 -11.73 21.22
CA ASP A 85 -1.66 -11.17 22.50
C ASP A 85 -0.12 -11.11 22.60
#